data_AF-A0A4Y2ABD2-F1
#
_entry.id   AF-A0A4Y2ABD2-F1
#
_cell.length_a   1.000
_cell.length_b   1.000
_cell.length_c   1.000
_cell.angle_alpha   90.00
_cell.angle_beta   90.00
_cell.angle_gamma   90.00
#
_symmetry.space_group_name_H-M   'P 1'
#
loop_
_entity.id
_entity.type
_entity.pdbx_description
1 polymer ?
#
loop_
_entity_poly.entity_id
_entity_poly.type
_entity_poly.pdbx_seq_one_letter_code
_entity_poly.pdbx_strand_id
1 'polypeptide(L)'
;MLAEAALNCTGTQIRLLFAIVLTTCFPARAQMLWDNHKDSMTDDILYRYRTRYNDLTISFSDAMYNESLIAIEDLCIAIANLPISHFGMSSPNRSASDLLNTDMNRELQYNTVEMAGIVSRNVPLLNDEQKIIYDRIMLAVSAGQGGFFFWMHQVELAKRSLFRYFLPRYDQKMASHWPLHLLALQQLY
;
A
#
# COMPACT_ATOMS: atom_id res chain seq x y z
N MET A 1 -19.36 -16.85 15.13
CA MET A 1 -19.37 -16.64 13.67
C MET A 1 -20.07 -15.35 13.23
N LEU A 2 -21.41 -15.19 13.34
CA LEU A 2 -22.09 -13.96 12.88
C LEU A 2 -21.81 -12.73 13.76
N ALA A 3 -21.87 -12.86 15.08
CA ALA A 3 -21.56 -11.76 16.00
C ALA A 3 -20.10 -11.30 15.90
N GLU A 4 -19.18 -12.25 15.69
CA GLU A 4 -17.75 -11.99 15.51
C GLU A 4 -17.48 -11.28 14.18
N ALA A 5 -18.16 -11.70 13.10
CA ALA A 5 -18.11 -11.02 11.82
C ALA A 5 -18.70 -9.60 11.90
N ALA A 6 -19.80 -9.40 12.63
CA ALA A 6 -20.41 -8.09 12.81
C ALA A 6 -19.47 -7.12 13.55
N LEU A 7 -18.81 -7.58 14.63
CA LEU A 7 -17.81 -6.78 15.36
C LEU A 7 -16.58 -6.45 14.50
N ASN A 8 -16.09 -7.41 13.69
CA ASN A 8 -14.98 -7.16 12.77
C ASN A 8 -15.35 -6.18 11.65
N CYS A 9 -16.61 -6.22 11.19
CA CYS A 9 -17.12 -5.32 10.16
C CYS A 9 -17.25 -3.88 10.67
N THR A 10 -17.68 -3.65 11.91
CA THR A 10 -17.90 -2.29 12.43
C THR A 10 -16.61 -1.50 12.55
N GLY A 11 -15.56 -2.05 13.17
CA GLY A 11 -14.27 -1.36 13.30
C GLY A 11 -13.64 -1.05 11.94
N THR A 12 -13.68 -2.02 11.02
CA THR A 12 -13.18 -1.85 9.64
C THR A 12 -13.96 -0.79 8.86
N GLN A 13 -15.29 -0.78 8.95
CA GLN A 13 -16.13 0.21 8.28
C GLN A 13 -15.92 1.61 8.81
N ILE A 14 -15.75 1.77 10.13
CA ILE A 14 -15.49 3.09 10.74
C ILE A 14 -14.11 3.60 10.27
N ARG A 15 -13.08 2.75 10.23
CA ARG A 15 -11.76 3.13 9.68
C ARG A 15 -11.85 3.56 8.22
N LEU A 16 -12.64 2.86 7.39
CA LEU A 16 -12.87 3.25 6.00
C LEU A 16 -13.57 4.62 5.89
N LEU A 17 -14.64 4.83 6.66
CA LEU A 17 -15.33 6.11 6.69
C LEU A 17 -14.39 7.24 7.12
N PHE A 18 -13.57 7.00 8.14
CA PHE A 18 -12.59 7.95 8.62
C PHE A 18 -11.54 8.28 7.53
N ALA A 19 -11.00 7.28 6.83
CA ALA A 19 -10.07 7.48 5.71
C ALA A 19 -10.70 8.29 4.56
N ILE A 20 -11.98 8.05 4.25
CA ILE A 20 -12.72 8.85 3.25
C ILE A 20 -12.85 10.30 3.73
N VAL A 21 -13.24 10.54 4.98
CA VAL A 21 -13.34 11.89 5.55
C VAL A 21 -11.99 12.61 5.52
N LEU A 22 -10.89 11.95 5.90
CA LEU A 22 -9.55 12.53 5.82
C LEU A 22 -9.19 12.96 4.41
N THR A 23 -9.40 12.07 3.44
CA THR A 23 -8.95 12.25 2.05
C THR A 23 -9.85 13.17 1.21
N THR A 24 -11.11 13.34 1.59
CA THR A 24 -12.09 14.13 0.81
C THR A 24 -12.49 15.43 1.49
N CYS A 25 -12.51 15.48 2.81
CA CYS A 25 -12.99 16.65 3.56
C CYS A 25 -11.88 17.47 4.23
N PHE A 26 -10.65 16.94 4.30
CA PHE A 26 -9.48 17.62 4.90
C PHE A 26 -9.80 18.31 6.24
N PRO A 27 -10.24 17.54 7.25
CA PRO A 27 -10.67 18.12 8.51
C PRO A 27 -9.53 18.88 9.20
N ALA A 28 -9.78 20.12 9.60
CA ALA A 28 -8.78 20.98 10.25
C ALA A 28 -8.21 20.41 11.57
N ARG A 29 -8.90 19.43 12.19
CA ARG A 29 -8.52 18.82 13.48
C ARG A 29 -8.55 17.29 13.40
N ALA A 30 -7.92 16.71 12.37
CA ALA A 30 -7.87 15.26 12.15
C ALA A 30 -7.41 14.46 13.39
N GLN A 31 -6.34 14.91 14.07
CA GLN A 31 -5.82 14.26 15.28
C GLN A 31 -6.87 14.22 16.41
N MET A 32 -7.62 15.30 16.62
CA MET A 32 -8.67 15.32 17.64
C MET A 32 -9.84 14.40 17.28
N LEU A 33 -10.18 14.31 16.00
CA LEU A 33 -11.22 13.39 15.54
C LEU A 33 -10.81 11.94 15.79
N TRP A 34 -9.53 11.61 15.54
CA TRP A 34 -8.94 10.33 15.92
C TRP A 34 -9.03 10.10 17.43
N ASP A 35 -8.55 11.03 18.25
CA ASP A 35 -8.50 10.87 19.71
C ASP A 35 -9.89 10.62 20.33
N ASN A 36 -10.94 11.23 19.75
CA ASN A 36 -12.33 11.06 20.20
C ASN A 36 -12.97 9.73 19.80
N HIS A 37 -12.45 9.06 18.76
CA HIS A 37 -13.10 7.88 18.14
C HIS A 37 -12.19 6.66 18.01
N LYS A 38 -10.93 6.74 18.47
CA LYS A 38 -9.92 5.68 18.35
C LYS A 38 -10.36 4.34 18.94
N ASP A 39 -11.13 4.34 20.03
CA ASP A 39 -11.62 3.11 20.65
C ASP A 39 -12.60 2.38 19.72
N SER A 40 -13.55 3.09 19.12
CA SER A 40 -14.48 2.52 18.14
C SER A 40 -13.78 2.03 16.88
N MET A 41 -12.69 2.69 16.47
CA MET A 41 -11.84 2.28 15.35
C MET A 41 -10.88 1.15 15.69
N THR A 42 -10.79 0.73 16.95
CA THR A 42 -9.84 -0.30 17.42
C THR A 42 -10.56 -1.47 18.10
N ASP A 43 -11.88 -1.42 18.22
CA ASP A 43 -12.68 -2.39 18.96
C ASP A 43 -12.55 -3.82 18.41
N ASP A 44 -12.53 -3.98 17.08
CA ASP A 44 -12.30 -5.27 16.43
C ASP A 44 -10.89 -5.83 16.69
N ILE A 45 -9.89 -4.96 16.77
CA ILE A 45 -8.52 -5.33 17.12
C ILE A 45 -8.46 -5.80 18.57
N LEU A 46 -9.07 -5.06 19.50
CA LEU A 46 -9.17 -5.45 20.90
C LEU A 46 -9.87 -6.81 21.04
N TYR A 47 -11.00 -6.99 20.36
CA TYR A 47 -11.75 -8.24 20.33
C TYR A 47 -10.89 -9.42 19.83
N ARG A 48 -10.12 -9.19 18.76
CA ARG A 48 -9.20 -10.20 18.21
C ARG A 48 -8.10 -10.58 19.20
N TYR A 49 -7.53 -9.62 19.94
CA TYR A 49 -6.54 -9.91 20.98
C TYR A 49 -7.15 -10.71 22.13
N ARG A 50 -8.31 -10.30 22.65
CA ARG A 50 -9.04 -11.02 23.71
C ARG A 50 -9.33 -12.47 23.32
N THR A 51 -9.77 -12.67 22.08
CA THR A 51 -10.05 -14.01 21.55
C THR A 51 -8.78 -14.83 21.37
N ARG A 52 -7.70 -14.23 20.84
CA ARG A 52 -6.42 -14.92 20.60
C ARG A 52 -5.76 -15.40 21.89
N TYR A 53 -5.80 -14.61 22.95
CA TYR A 53 -5.19 -14.93 24.24
C TYR A 53 -6.19 -15.56 25.23
N ASN A 54 -7.45 -15.67 24.85
CA ASN A 54 -8.56 -16.11 25.71
C ASN A 54 -8.62 -15.34 27.05
N ASP A 55 -8.38 -14.03 26.98
CA ASP A 55 -8.31 -13.15 28.14
C ASP A 55 -9.18 -11.90 27.89
N LEU A 56 -10.30 -11.83 28.61
CA LEU A 56 -11.26 -10.71 28.52
C LEU A 56 -10.81 -9.47 29.29
N THR A 57 -9.78 -9.58 30.14
CA THR A 57 -9.28 -8.47 30.95
C THR A 57 -8.36 -7.52 30.16
N ILE A 58 -7.88 -7.95 28.98
CA ILE A 58 -7.11 -7.11 28.07
C ILE A 58 -7.91 -5.84 27.76
N SER A 59 -7.27 -4.69 27.96
CA SER A 59 -7.77 -3.37 27.59
C SER A 59 -7.08 -2.84 26.34
N PHE A 60 -7.52 -1.69 25.84
CA PHE A 60 -6.82 -0.97 24.78
C PHE A 60 -5.35 -0.69 25.18
N SER A 61 -4.47 -0.75 24.18
CA SER A 61 -3.05 -0.47 24.33
C SER A 61 -2.55 0.36 23.15
N ASP A 62 -1.44 1.06 23.33
CA ASP A 62 -0.83 1.86 22.26
C ASP A 62 -0.48 1.02 21.03
N ALA A 63 -0.12 -0.26 21.21
CA ALA A 63 0.14 -1.17 20.10
C ALA A 63 -1.12 -1.43 19.25
N MET A 64 -2.29 -1.57 19.89
CA MET A 64 -3.57 -1.75 19.18
C MET A 64 -3.98 -0.48 18.44
N TYR A 65 -3.81 0.69 19.07
CA TYR A 65 -4.05 1.97 18.41
C TYR A 65 -3.12 2.19 17.22
N ASN A 66 -1.84 1.83 17.36
CA ASN A 66 -0.89 1.89 16.27
C ASN A 66 -1.30 0.97 15.10
N GLU A 67 -1.75 -0.25 15.39
CA GLU A 67 -2.26 -1.16 14.36
C GLU A 67 -3.47 -0.58 13.62
N SER A 68 -4.40 0.05 14.34
CA SER A 68 -5.54 0.75 13.74
C SER A 68 -5.10 1.92 12.85
N LEU A 69 -4.10 2.71 13.28
CA LEU A 69 -3.53 3.80 12.48
C LEU A 69 -2.85 3.31 11.20
N ILE A 70 -2.13 2.17 11.25
CA ILE A 70 -1.55 1.54 10.05
C ILE A 70 -2.66 1.18 9.06
N ALA A 71 -3.74 0.55 9.53
CA ALA A 71 -4.86 0.18 8.68
C ALA A 71 -5.56 1.40 8.05
N ILE A 72 -5.71 2.49 8.80
CA ILE A 72 -6.23 3.77 8.26
C ILE A 72 -5.27 4.33 7.21
N GLU A 73 -3.97 4.27 7.45
CA GLU A 73 -2.99 4.79 6.50
C GLU A 73 -2.95 4.00 5.20
N ASP A 74 -3.06 2.68 5.26
CA ASP A 74 -3.17 1.84 4.08
C ASP A 74 -4.42 2.21 3.26
N LEU A 75 -5.55 2.53 3.92
CA LEU A 75 -6.77 3.01 3.27
C LEU A 75 -6.58 4.41 2.64
N CYS A 76 -5.91 5.34 3.33
CA CYS A 76 -5.59 6.66 2.77
C CYS A 76 -4.67 6.56 1.54
N ILE A 77 -3.68 5.68 1.57
CA ILE A 77 -2.79 5.41 0.44
C ILE A 77 -3.59 4.76 -0.71
N ALA A 78 -4.52 3.86 -0.42
CA ALA A 78 -5.37 3.26 -1.44
C ALA A 78 -6.30 4.30 -2.12
N ILE A 79 -6.89 5.21 -1.34
CA ILE A 79 -7.88 6.19 -1.84
C ILE A 79 -7.21 7.39 -2.52
N ALA A 80 -6.19 7.98 -1.88
CA ALA A 80 -5.61 9.26 -2.28
C ALA A 80 -4.12 9.17 -2.62
N ASN A 81 -3.49 8.00 -2.46
CA ASN A 81 -2.05 7.81 -2.66
C ASN A 81 -1.18 8.73 -1.79
N LEU A 82 -1.68 9.06 -0.59
CA LEU A 82 -1.03 9.93 0.38
C LEU A 82 -1.07 9.29 1.78
N PRO A 83 0.02 9.42 2.57
CA PRO A 83 0.07 8.92 3.94
C PRO A 83 -0.80 9.75 4.89
N ILE A 84 -1.08 9.23 6.09
CA ILE A 84 -1.97 9.93 7.05
C ILE A 84 -1.37 11.22 7.59
N SER A 85 -0.04 11.32 7.58
CA SER A 85 0.67 12.55 7.95
C SER A 85 0.37 13.72 7.03
N HIS A 86 -0.02 13.46 5.78
CA HIS A 86 -0.46 14.52 4.87
C HIS A 86 -1.77 15.18 5.31
N PHE A 87 -2.60 14.45 6.07
CA PHE A 87 -3.89 14.92 6.56
C PHE A 87 -3.83 15.45 8.00
N GLY A 88 -2.63 15.77 8.50
CA GLY A 88 -2.45 16.35 9.84
C GLY A 88 -2.57 15.35 10.99
N MET A 89 -2.39 14.05 10.73
CA MET A 89 -2.27 13.03 11.77
C MET A 89 -0.82 12.63 12.03
N SER A 90 -0.55 12.05 13.20
CA SER A 90 0.75 11.45 13.48
C SER A 90 0.94 10.17 12.66
N SER A 91 2.08 10.00 11.99
CA SER A 91 2.39 8.76 11.27
C SER A 91 2.45 7.56 12.23
N PRO A 92 1.92 6.40 11.83
CA PRO A 92 2.01 5.21 12.65
C PRO A 92 3.45 4.68 12.66
N ASN A 93 3.79 3.96 13.71
CA ASN A 93 5.04 3.24 13.81
C ASN A 93 4.93 1.91 13.04
N ARG A 94 5.43 1.88 11.80
CA ARG A 94 5.50 0.66 10.99
C ARG A 94 6.80 -0.09 11.24
N SER A 95 6.70 -1.41 11.42
CA SER A 95 7.86 -2.28 11.31
C SER A 95 8.29 -2.44 9.84
N ALA A 96 9.53 -2.89 9.61
CA ALA A 96 10.01 -3.20 8.25
C ALA A 96 9.15 -4.27 7.55
N SER A 97 8.58 -5.22 8.31
CA SER A 97 7.66 -6.23 7.78
C SER A 97 6.31 -5.65 7.35
N ASP A 98 5.80 -4.65 8.05
CA ASP A 98 4.51 -4.03 7.70
C ASP A 98 4.62 -3.28 6.38
N LEU A 99 5.73 -2.55 6.18
CA LEU A 99 6.00 -1.86 4.91
C LEU A 99 6.00 -2.83 3.72
N LEU A 100 6.70 -3.96 3.85
CA LEU A 100 6.75 -4.99 2.80
C LEU A 100 5.36 -5.58 2.51
N ASN A 101 4.55 -5.81 3.55
CA ASN A 101 3.20 -6.35 3.38
C ASN A 101 2.24 -5.33 2.73
N THR A 102 2.32 -4.06 3.10
CA THR A 102 1.51 -2.99 2.49
C THR A 102 1.89 -2.82 1.02
N ASP A 103 3.19 -2.79 0.69
CA ASP A 103 3.66 -2.68 -0.69
C ASP A 103 3.23 -3.89 -1.53
N MET A 104 3.39 -5.10 -0.99
CA MET A 104 2.95 -6.33 -1.66
C MET A 104 1.43 -6.36 -1.87
N ASN A 105 0.63 -6.01 -0.86
CA ASN A 105 -0.83 -5.97 -0.98
C ASN A 105 -1.29 -4.90 -1.98
N ARG A 106 -0.60 -3.76 -2.01
CA ARG A 106 -0.84 -2.71 -3.01
C ARG A 106 -0.54 -3.19 -4.42
N GLU A 107 0.51 -3.97 -4.59
CA GLU A 107 0.89 -4.55 -5.89
C GLU A 107 -0.06 -5.65 -6.36
N LEU A 108 -0.69 -6.37 -5.42
CA LEU A 108 -1.67 -7.41 -5.74
C LEU A 108 -3.07 -6.85 -6.04
N GLN A 109 -3.38 -5.62 -5.61
CA GLN A 109 -4.69 -4.99 -5.80
C GLN A 109 -4.84 -4.24 -7.14
N TYR A 110 -3.88 -4.32 -8.07
CA TYR A 110 -4.03 -3.67 -9.38
C TYR A 110 -5.19 -4.27 -10.16
N ASN A 111 -6.14 -3.41 -10.56
CA ASN A 111 -7.17 -3.78 -11.52
C ASN A 111 -6.54 -3.97 -12.90
N THR A 112 -6.33 -5.21 -13.29
CA THR A 112 -5.71 -5.58 -14.56
C THR A 112 -6.48 -5.06 -15.78
N VAL A 113 -7.80 -4.90 -15.64
CA VAL A 113 -8.69 -4.38 -16.69
C VAL A 113 -8.48 -2.88 -16.88
N GLU A 114 -8.40 -2.12 -15.79
CA GLU A 114 -8.13 -0.68 -15.83
C GLU A 114 -6.73 -0.39 -16.39
N MET A 115 -5.73 -1.18 -15.99
CA MET A 115 -4.37 -1.07 -16.52
C MET A 115 -4.30 -1.39 -18.02
N ALA A 116 -5.02 -2.40 -18.49
CA ALA A 116 -5.12 -2.69 -19.92
C ALA A 116 -5.72 -1.51 -20.71
N GLY A 117 -6.73 -0.85 -20.15
CA GLY A 117 -7.31 0.36 -20.72
C GLY A 117 -6.32 1.52 -20.84
N ILE A 118 -5.53 1.77 -19.78
CA ILE A 118 -4.51 2.83 -19.77
C ILE A 118 -3.41 2.56 -20.80
N VAL A 119 -2.93 1.31 -20.88
CA VAL A 119 -1.91 0.91 -21.87
C VAL A 119 -2.44 1.09 -23.29
N SER A 120 -3.65 0.60 -23.57
CA SER A 120 -4.28 0.76 -24.89
C SER A 120 -4.40 2.23 -25.31
N ARG A 121 -4.71 3.13 -24.35
CA ARG A 121 -4.82 4.57 -24.62
C ARG A 121 -3.47 5.26 -24.83
N ASN A 122 -2.44 4.85 -24.09
CA ASN A 122 -1.17 5.59 -24.03
C ASN A 122 -0.10 5.07 -24.99
N VAL A 123 -0.13 3.80 -25.38
CA VAL A 123 0.82 3.22 -26.36
C VAL A 123 0.81 3.94 -27.71
N PRO A 124 -0.34 4.38 -28.25
CA PRO A 124 -0.38 5.18 -29.48
C PRO A 124 0.22 6.58 -29.34
N LEU A 125 0.38 7.09 -28.11
CA LEU A 125 0.91 8.44 -27.82
C LEU A 125 2.42 8.45 -27.58
N LEU A 126 3.08 7.30 -27.63
CA LEU A 126 4.52 7.19 -27.43
C LEU A 126 5.26 7.73 -28.66
N ASN A 127 6.36 8.46 -28.42
CA ASN A 127 7.29 8.79 -29.49
C ASN A 127 8.13 7.56 -29.89
N ASP A 128 8.88 7.65 -30.99
CA ASP A 128 9.62 6.52 -31.55
C ASP A 128 10.61 5.89 -30.57
N GLU A 129 11.32 6.71 -29.78
CA GLU A 129 12.26 6.23 -28.76
C GLU A 129 11.54 5.49 -27.63
N GLN A 130 10.43 6.05 -27.13
CA GLN A 130 9.60 5.44 -26.09
C GLN A 130 8.94 4.15 -26.57
N LYS A 131 8.56 4.08 -27.84
CA LYS A 131 7.97 2.89 -28.46
C LYS A 131 8.98 1.76 -28.56
N ILE A 132 10.21 2.05 -28.98
CA ILE A 132 11.31 1.06 -29.03
C ILE A 132 11.58 0.47 -27.64
N ILE A 133 11.56 1.30 -26.61
CA ILE A 133 11.74 0.87 -25.22
C ILE A 133 10.57 0.00 -24.76
N TYR A 134 9.34 0.46 -25.00
CA TYR A 134 8.13 -0.30 -24.68
C TYR A 134 8.14 -1.69 -25.32
N ASP A 135 8.46 -1.78 -26.62
CA ASP A 135 8.49 -3.05 -27.35
C ASP A 135 9.58 -3.99 -26.83
N ARG A 136 10.79 -3.47 -26.53
CA ARG A 136 11.87 -4.27 -25.92
C ARG A 136 11.48 -4.85 -24.57
N ILE A 137 10.82 -4.03 -23.76
CA ILE A 137 10.37 -4.41 -22.44
C ILE A 137 9.24 -5.46 -22.54
N MET A 138 8.28 -5.28 -23.45
CA MET A 138 7.20 -6.25 -23.69
C MET A 138 7.73 -7.60 -24.19
N LEU A 139 8.78 -7.58 -25.01
CA LEU A 139 9.49 -8.78 -25.48
C LEU A 139 10.22 -9.50 -24.34
N ALA A 140 10.94 -8.77 -23.48
CA ALA A 140 11.64 -9.36 -22.34
C ALA A 140 10.64 -10.07 -21.41
N VAL A 141 9.48 -9.46 -21.21
CA VAL A 141 8.44 -10.03 -20.36
C VAL A 141 7.71 -11.20 -20.98
N SER A 142 7.37 -11.16 -22.28
CA SER A 142 6.76 -12.32 -22.93
C SER A 142 7.70 -13.53 -22.98
N ALA A 143 9.02 -13.27 -22.97
CA ALA A 143 10.05 -14.29 -22.86
C ALA A 143 10.33 -14.75 -21.42
N GLY A 144 9.64 -14.20 -20.40
CA GLY A 144 9.87 -14.51 -18.99
C GLY A 144 11.26 -14.10 -18.49
N GLN A 145 11.96 -13.22 -19.21
CA GLN A 145 13.27 -12.72 -18.80
C GLN A 145 13.07 -11.54 -17.85
N GLY A 146 13.16 -11.84 -16.55
CA GLY A 146 13.26 -10.81 -15.51
C GLY A 146 14.59 -10.05 -15.61
N GLY A 147 14.53 -8.72 -15.59
CA GLY A 147 15.71 -7.85 -15.60
C GLY A 147 15.37 -6.44 -15.12
N PHE A 148 16.31 -5.78 -14.44
CA PHE A 148 16.16 -4.40 -13.98
C PHE A 148 16.48 -3.43 -15.12
N PHE A 149 15.46 -2.74 -15.63
CA PHE A 149 15.63 -1.67 -16.62
C PHE A 149 15.60 -0.31 -15.92
N PHE A 150 16.78 0.26 -15.63
CA PHE A 150 16.89 1.63 -15.10
C PHE A 150 17.27 2.59 -16.23
N TRP A 151 16.45 3.62 -16.48
CA TRP A 151 16.91 4.84 -17.15
C TRP A 151 16.90 6.00 -16.15
N MET A 152 18.10 6.48 -15.82
CA MET A 152 18.34 7.80 -15.23
C MET A 152 18.51 8.81 -16.36
N HIS A 153 17.45 9.57 -16.66
CA HIS A 153 17.44 11.02 -16.88
C HIS A 153 16.30 11.41 -17.82
N GLN A 154 15.48 12.36 -17.32
CA GLN A 154 14.28 12.97 -17.89
C GLN A 154 12.99 12.12 -17.93
N VAL A 155 11.94 12.72 -17.34
CA VAL A 155 10.55 12.25 -17.18
C VAL A 155 10.27 11.42 -15.92
N GLU A 156 10.06 12.13 -14.81
CA GLU A 156 9.56 11.63 -13.50
C GLU A 156 8.22 10.88 -13.56
N LEU A 157 7.47 10.95 -14.67
CA LEU A 157 6.17 10.29 -14.83
C LEU A 157 6.26 8.86 -15.42
N ALA A 158 7.35 8.52 -16.10
CA ALA A 158 7.52 7.20 -16.73
C ALA A 158 8.08 6.15 -15.75
N LYS A 159 8.89 6.59 -14.76
CA LYS A 159 9.52 5.71 -13.76
C LYS A 159 8.51 4.95 -12.89
N ARG A 160 7.40 5.57 -12.50
CA ARG A 160 6.37 4.93 -11.64
C ARG A 160 5.43 4.00 -12.40
N SER A 161 5.24 4.24 -13.70
CA SER A 161 4.24 3.54 -14.51
C SER A 161 4.77 2.22 -15.06
N LEU A 162 6.03 2.19 -15.49
CA LEU A 162 6.66 0.96 -15.99
C LEU A 162 7.01 -0.01 -14.86
N PHE A 163 7.58 0.47 -13.75
CA PHE A 163 7.95 -0.39 -12.60
C PHE A 163 6.75 -1.19 -12.04
N ARG A 164 5.55 -0.61 -12.08
CA ARG A 164 4.27 -1.24 -11.66
C ARG A 164 3.76 -2.34 -12.59
N TYR A 165 4.17 -2.36 -13.86
CA TYR A 165 3.76 -3.40 -14.80
C TYR A 165 4.65 -4.65 -14.74
N PHE A 166 5.92 -4.51 -14.31
CA PHE A 166 6.89 -5.62 -14.31
C PHE A 166 6.88 -6.47 -13.05
N LEU A 167 6.53 -5.89 -11.89
CA LEU A 167 6.58 -6.63 -10.63
C LEU A 167 5.65 -7.86 -10.55
N PRO A 168 4.41 -7.82 -11.08
CA PRO A 168 3.52 -8.99 -11.04
C PRO A 168 3.96 -10.16 -11.93
N ARG A 169 4.93 -9.94 -12.83
CA ARG A 169 5.49 -10.98 -13.72
C ARG A 169 6.87 -11.47 -13.26
N TYR A 170 7.32 -11.03 -12.09
CA TYR A 170 8.56 -11.50 -11.47
C TYR A 170 8.31 -12.85 -10.80
N ASP A 171 9.02 -13.89 -11.26
CA ASP A 171 8.77 -15.28 -10.89
C ASP A 171 9.30 -15.60 -9.47
N GLN A 172 8.56 -16.41 -8.71
CA GLN A 172 8.74 -16.69 -7.27
C GLN A 172 10.09 -17.37 -6.93
N LYS A 173 10.81 -17.86 -7.94
CA LYS A 173 12.10 -18.57 -7.80
C LYS A 173 13.32 -17.67 -7.55
N MET A 174 13.24 -16.36 -7.77
CA MET A 174 14.38 -15.44 -7.61
C MET A 174 14.48 -14.72 -6.26
N ALA A 175 13.52 -14.95 -5.33
CA ALA A 175 13.49 -14.31 -4.01
C ALA A 175 14.69 -14.67 -3.09
N SER A 176 15.48 -15.70 -3.42
CA SER A 176 16.59 -16.19 -2.59
C SER A 176 17.87 -15.33 -2.62
N HIS A 177 17.99 -14.37 -3.54
CA HIS A 177 19.20 -13.56 -3.70
C HIS A 177 19.02 -12.07 -3.30
N TRP A 178 17.85 -11.71 -2.75
CA TRP A 178 17.48 -10.34 -2.37
C TRP A 178 18.37 -9.66 -1.30
N PRO A 179 19.02 -10.34 -0.33
CA PRO A 179 19.69 -9.61 0.76
C PRO A 179 20.97 -8.87 0.38
N LEU A 180 21.60 -9.16 -0.77
CA LEU A 180 22.92 -8.61 -1.10
C LEU A 180 22.86 -7.31 -1.92
N HIS A 181 21.73 -6.97 -2.54
CA HIS A 181 21.64 -5.84 -3.47
C HIS A 181 21.12 -4.54 -2.85
N LEU A 182 20.48 -4.61 -1.68
CA LEU A 182 19.98 -3.41 -0.96
C LEU A 182 21.11 -2.59 -0.31
N LEU A 183 22.25 -3.20 0.03
CA LEU A 183 23.42 -2.51 0.58
C LEU A 183 24.12 -1.59 -0.45
N ALA A 184 24.00 -1.88 -1.74
CA ALA A 184 24.59 -1.04 -2.79
C ALA A 184 23.82 0.27 -3.02
N LEU A 185 22.52 0.30 -2.71
CA LEU A 185 21.67 1.48 -2.87
C LEU A 185 21.75 2.47 -1.69
N GLN A 186 22.25 2.05 -0.53
CA GLN A 186 22.48 2.93 0.63
C GLN A 186 23.84 3.67 0.60
N GLN A 187 24.75 3.36 -0.34
CA GLN A 187 26.04 4.06 -0.45
C GLN A 187 26.05 5.22 -1.47
N LEU A 188 24.90 5.54 -2.08
CA LEU A 188 24.77 6.62 -3.07
C LEU A 188 23.85 7.78 -2.63
N TYR A 189 23.58 7.89 -1.32
CA TYR A 189 22.99 9.06 -0.67
C TYR A 189 23.86 9.53 0.49
#